data_AF-A0A975DNI3-F1
#
_entry.id   AF-A0A975DNI3-F1
#
_cell.length_a   1.000
_cell.length_b   1.000
_cell.length_c   1.000
_cell.angle_alpha   90.00
_cell.angle_beta   90.00
_cell.angle_gamma   90.00
#
_symmetry.space_group_name_H-M   'P 1'
#
loop_
_entity.id
_entity.type
_entity.pdbx_description
1 polymer ?
#
loop_
_entity_poly.entity_id
_entity_poly.type
_entity_poly.pdbx_seq_one_letter_code
_entity_poly.pdbx_strand_id
1 'polypeptide(L)' 'MSDTQRLDAIAKLIEKHTRKATKSKAIARKTLIKEGIYTKDGQISEEFGGPVKKNKDAA' A
#
# COMPACT_ATOMS: atom_id res chain seq x y z
N MET A 1 -6.13 -10.45 26.98
CA MET A 1 -6.87 -10.71 25.73
C MET A 1 -6.54 -12.11 25.28
N SER A 2 -7.54 -12.90 24.90
CA SER A 2 -7.30 -14.18 24.23
C SER A 2 -6.85 -13.94 22.78
N ASP A 3 -6.26 -14.96 22.18
CA ASP A 3 -5.92 -14.97 20.76
C ASP A 3 -7.12 -14.65 19.86
N THR A 4 -8.29 -15.19 20.19
CA THR A 4 -9.54 -14.92 19.46
C THR A 4 -9.94 -13.45 19.52
N GLN A 5 -9.89 -12.82 20.69
CA GLN A 5 -10.20 -11.39 20.84
C GLN A 5 -9.21 -10.50 20.08
N ARG A 6 -7.94 -10.89 20.02
CA ARG A 6 -6.92 -10.18 19.24
C ARG A 6 -7.19 -10.28 17.74
N LEU A 7 -7.49 -11.48 17.24
CA LEU A 7 -7.81 -11.71 15.83
C LEU A 7 -9.06 -10.93 15.41
N ASP A 8 -10.10 -10.90 16.23
CA ASP A 8 -11.30 -10.10 15.97
C ASP A 8 -10.99 -8.60 15.90
N ALA A 9 -10.12 -8.10 16.77
CA ALA A 9 -9.69 -6.70 16.74
C ALA A 9 -8.91 -6.37 15.46
N ILE A 10 -8.00 -7.25 15.04
CA ILE A 10 -7.24 -7.11 13.79
C ILE A 10 -8.18 -7.13 12.59
N ALA A 11 -9.14 -8.06 12.55
CA ALA A 11 -10.11 -8.16 11.45
C ALA A 11 -10.93 -6.86 11.31
N LYS A 12 -11.41 -6.29 12.41
CA LYS A 12 -12.13 -5.01 12.42
C LYS A 12 -11.26 -3.84 11.94
N LEU A 13 -9.98 -3.83 12.29
CA LEU A 13 -9.05 -2.81 11.82
C LEU A 13 -8.78 -2.92 10.31
N ILE A 14 -8.58 -4.13 9.81
CA ILE A 14 -8.41 -4.40 8.37
C ILE A 14 -9.66 -3.94 7.63
N GLU A 15 -10.86 -4.32 8.09
CA GLU A 15 -12.11 -3.90 7.45
C GLU A 15 -12.25 -2.37 7.39
N LYS A 16 -11.98 -1.69 8.51
CA LYS A 16 -12.05 -0.23 8.59
C LYS A 16 -11.04 0.45 7.66
N HIS A 17 -9.82 -0.08 7.58
CA HIS A 17 -8.80 0.42 6.67
C HIS A 17 -9.22 0.22 5.22
N THR A 18 -9.64 -0.99 4.85
CA THR A 18 -10.10 -1.33 3.50
C THR A 18 -11.25 -0.43 3.06
N ARG A 19 -12.30 -0.27 3.86
CA ARG A 19 -13.44 0.61 3.53
C ARG A 19 -13.00 2.05 3.25
N LYS A 20 -12.01 2.56 3.98
CA LYS A 20 -11.48 3.92 3.77
C LYS A 20 -10.61 3.98 2.52
N ALA A 21 -9.71 3.02 2.34
CA ALA A 21 -8.77 2.96 1.24
C ALA A 21 -9.46 2.79 -0.12
N THR A 22 -10.56 2.02 -0.19
CA THR A 22 -11.25 1.69 -1.44
C THR A 22 -12.45 2.59 -1.76
N LYS A 23 -12.74 3.60 -0.93
CA LYS A 23 -13.91 4.48 -1.07
C LYS A 23 -14.02 5.16 -2.44
N SER A 24 -12.89 5.46 -3.08
CA SER A 24 -12.87 5.98 -4.45
C SER A 24 -11.54 5.68 -5.12
N LYS A 25 -11.51 5.73 -6.46
CA LYS A 25 -10.28 5.55 -7.26
C LYS A 25 -9.15 6.50 -6.80
N ALA A 26 -9.48 7.75 -6.48
CA ALA A 26 -8.50 8.73 -6.03
C ALA A 26 -7.92 8.40 -4.65
N ILE A 27 -8.76 7.92 -3.71
CA ILE A 27 -8.31 7.53 -2.37
C ILE A 27 -7.50 6.23 -2.43
N ALA A 28 -7.93 5.26 -3.26
CA ALA A 28 -7.19 4.03 -3.50
C ALA A 28 -5.79 4.34 -4.03
N ARG A 29 -5.68 5.18 -5.07
CA ARG A 29 -4.37 5.59 -5.61
C ARG A 29 -3.50 6.26 -4.55
N LYS A 30 -4.05 7.18 -3.76
CA LYS A 30 -3.30 7.83 -2.66
C LYS A 30 -2.83 6.83 -1.61
N THR A 31 -3.65 5.84 -1.28
CA THR A 31 -3.32 4.81 -0.30
C THR A 31 -2.19 3.92 -0.80
N LEU A 32 -2.30 3.43 -2.04
CA LEU A 32 -1.27 2.60 -2.67
C LEU A 32 0.08 3.33 -2.81
N ILE A 33 0.06 4.64 -3.07
CA ILE A 33 1.28 5.46 -3.08
C ILE A 33 1.84 5.62 -1.67
N LYS A 34 0.99 5.86 -0.67
CA LYS A 34 1.41 6.00 0.74
C LYS A 34 2.00 4.70 1.29
N GLU A 35 1.47 3.56 0.88
CA GLU A 35 1.94 2.22 1.24
C GLU A 35 3.19 1.81 0.44
N GLY A 36 3.68 2.65 -0.47
CA GLY A 36 4.90 2.43 -1.22
C GLY A 36 4.76 1.47 -2.40
N ILE A 37 3.55 0.99 -2.72
CA ILE A 37 3.29 0.07 -3.83
C ILE A 37 3.41 0.79 -5.18
N TYR A 38 2.94 2.04 -5.25
CA TYR A 38 3.06 2.88 -6.43
C TYR A 38 3.88 4.13 -6.14
N THR A 39 4.59 4.62 -7.15
CA THR A 39 5.25 5.92 -7.14
C THR A 39 4.21 7.03 -7.36
N LYS A 40 4.58 8.28 -7.03
CA LYS A 40 3.75 9.47 -7.30
C LYS A 40 3.42 9.62 -8.80
N ASP A 41 4.34 9.15 -9.64
CA ASP A 41 4.24 9.15 -11.10
C ASP A 41 3.32 8.03 -11.62
N GLY A 42 2.84 7.14 -10.75
CA GLY A 42 1.90 6.07 -11.08
C GLY A 42 2.54 4.79 -11.58
N GLN A 43 3.87 4.65 -11.48
CA GLN A 43 4.55 3.38 -11.73
C GLN A 43 4.51 2.49 -10.48
N ILE A 44 4.61 1.17 -10.66
CA ILE A 44 4.82 0.26 -9.52
C ILE A 44 6.22 0.56 -8.95
N SER A 45 6.40 0.49 -7.64
CA SER A 45 7.70 0.68 -7.01
C SER A 45 8.60 -0.55 -7.19
N GLU A 46 9.91 -0.34 -7.05
CA GLU A 46 10.92 -1.38 -7.30
C GLU A 46 10.72 -2.62 -6.42
N GLU A 47 10.35 -2.44 -5.14
CA GLU A 47 10.10 -3.52 -4.18
C GLU A 47 8.92 -4.43 -4.59
N PHE A 48 8.01 -3.93 -5.43
CA PHE A 48 6.84 -4.64 -5.93
C PHE A 48 6.98 -5.05 -7.40
N GLY A 49 8.22 -5.09 -7.93
CA GLY A 49 8.52 -5.49 -9.30
C GLY A 49 8.43 -4.36 -10.32
N GLY A 50 8.43 -3.11 -9.85
CA GLY A 50 8.49 -1.92 -10.68
C GLY A 50 9.84 -1.70 -11.37
N PRO A 51 9.91 -0.78 -12.33
CA PRO A 51 11.14 -0.49 -13.05
C PRO A 51 12.21 0.06 -12.11
N VAL A 52 13.36 -0.60 -12.06
CA VAL A 52 14.54 -0.10 -11.34
C VAL A 52 15.09 1.11 -12.08
N LYS A 53 15.14 2.27 -11.42
CA LYS A 53 15.89 3.41 -11.97
C LYS A 53 17.36 3.04 -11.96
N LYS A 54 17.89 2.59 -13.10
CA LYS A 54 19.33 2.50 -13.32
C LYS A 54 19.90 3.91 -13.13
N ASN A 55 20.53 4.15 -11.99
CA ASN A 55 21.35 5.34 -11.80
C ASN A 55 22.36 5.37 -12.94
N LYS A 56 22.32 6.44 -13.72
CA LYS A 56 23.17 6.66 -14.90
C LYS A 56 24.57 7.15 -14.50
N ASP A 57 25.05 6.74 -13.33
CA ASP A 57 26.34 7.12 -12.76
C ASP A 57 27.16 5.84 -12.46
N ALA A 58 27.45 5.11 -13.53
CA ALA A 58 28.51 4.12 -13.58
C ALA A 58 29.06 4.18 -15.01
N ALA A 59 29.74 5.28 -15.32
CA ALA A 59 30.56 5.48 -16.51
C ALA A 59 32.02 5.54 -16.07
#